data_AF-A0A0G1HLE1-F1
#
_entry.id   AF-A0A0G1HLE1-F1
#
_cell.length_a   1.000
_cell.length_b   1.000
_cell.length_c   1.000
_cell.angle_alpha   90.00
_cell.angle_beta   90.00
_cell.angle_gamma   90.00
#
_symmetry.space_group_name_H-M   'P 1'
#
loop_
_entity.id
_entity.type
_entity.pdbx_description
1 polymer ?
#
loop_
_entity_poly.entity_id
_entity_poly.type
_entity_poly.pdbx_seq_one_letter_code
_entity_poly.pdbx_strand_id
1 'polypeptide(L)'
;MIILPLATAQAQQVSLSISPPLLELFIKPGKSIMVAYKLDNLGDPAFINLKVLPFEAKDNLGNIRIKPEFEGPVRFGLDNSDLQLERSFFLKAGGSQQILLRIRIPENITDGDFYYSLLAETAPPTASEDMAGARAKATIGSNILITISNSGNIDVKPRIVLFSTRGGLTLGRDYLKIFDSSDKIPLVFVVENKGKNMIKPEGQITLKGNFGETAKYDIISRNILAESQRLLEATPSSQIDCDDYRRTEQKCLFPTSLLLSGFFIGKYNLSTQINFGENSPMIFGSTSFFAFPFKISAGILITVLIIMVIIKRNKNNKND
;
A
#
# COMPACT_ATOMS: atom_id res chain seq x y z
N MET A 1 51.33 -3.17 23.83
CA MET A 1 49.90 -2.82 23.80
C MET A 1 49.73 -1.75 22.73
N ILE A 2 49.26 -2.14 21.54
CA ILE A 2 49.09 -1.23 20.40
C ILE A 2 47.68 -0.68 20.48
N ILE A 3 47.54 0.62 20.73
CA ILE A 3 46.26 1.33 20.69
C ILE A 3 46.04 1.73 19.22
N LEU A 4 45.11 1.06 18.55
CA LEU A 4 44.62 1.47 17.24
C LEU A 4 43.73 2.72 17.41
N PRO A 5 43.95 3.80 16.64
CA PRO A 5 43.06 4.94 16.65
C PRO A 5 41.71 4.52 16.04
N LEU A 6 40.63 4.76 16.77
CA LEU A 6 39.27 4.67 16.24
C LEU A 6 39.11 5.77 15.18
N ALA A 7 39.14 5.40 13.90
CA ALA A 7 38.78 6.30 12.82
C ALA A 7 37.30 6.66 12.95
N THR A 8 37.00 7.94 13.12
CA THR A 8 35.63 8.46 13.10
C THR A 8 35.12 8.43 11.66
N ALA A 9 34.22 7.50 11.35
CA ALA A 9 33.56 7.45 10.06
C ALA A 9 32.59 8.64 9.94
N GLN A 10 32.84 9.54 9.00
CA GLN A 10 31.85 10.55 8.60
C GLN A 10 30.93 9.95 7.54
N ALA A 11 29.64 9.84 7.85
CA ALA A 11 28.61 9.43 6.92
C ALA A 11 27.89 10.66 6.37
N GLN A 12 27.79 10.78 5.05
CA GLN A 12 27.01 11.83 4.41
C GLN A 12 25.52 11.62 4.73
N GLN A 13 24.86 12.64 5.28
CA GLN A 13 23.44 12.60 5.54
C GLN A 13 22.69 13.03 4.27
N VAL A 14 21.91 12.14 3.69
CA VAL A 14 21.09 12.44 2.51
C VAL A 14 19.62 12.34 2.87
N SER A 15 18.89 13.45 2.71
CA SER A 15 17.45 13.51 2.94
C SER A 15 16.83 14.53 1.98
N LEU A 16 15.92 14.08 1.12
CA LEU A 16 15.22 14.91 0.15
C LEU A 16 13.70 14.78 0.35
N SER A 17 12.97 15.86 0.09
CA SER A 17 11.50 15.86 0.08
C SER A 17 11.00 16.52 -1.20
N ILE A 18 9.98 15.93 -1.84
CA ILE A 18 9.35 16.49 -3.04
C ILE A 18 7.83 16.58 -2.83
N SER A 19 7.24 17.72 -3.22
CA SER A 19 5.81 17.99 -3.07
C SER A 19 5.23 18.63 -4.34
N PRO A 20 4.02 18.24 -4.80
CA PRO A 20 3.21 17.14 -4.26
C PRO A 20 3.85 15.77 -4.53
N PRO A 21 3.56 14.74 -3.71
CA PRO A 21 4.10 13.38 -3.91
C PRO A 21 3.35 12.58 -4.99
N LEU A 22 2.12 13.00 -5.32
CA LEU A 22 1.28 12.40 -6.35
C LEU A 22 0.53 13.51 -7.09
N LEU A 23 0.56 13.44 -8.42
CA LEU A 23 -0.21 14.27 -9.31
C LEU A 23 -1.13 13.37 -10.14
N GLU A 24 -2.44 13.63 -10.10
CA GLU A 24 -3.44 12.98 -10.95
C GLU A 24 -3.97 14.00 -11.95
N LEU A 25 -3.88 13.69 -13.24
CA LEU A 25 -4.30 14.57 -14.34
C LEU A 25 -5.33 13.86 -15.21
N PHE A 26 -6.44 14.54 -15.49
CA PHE A 26 -7.38 14.19 -16.55
C PHE A 26 -7.30 15.27 -17.63
N ILE A 27 -6.81 14.93 -18.82
CA ILE A 27 -6.42 15.93 -19.83
C ILE A 27 -6.78 15.49 -21.24
N LYS A 28 -7.15 16.45 -22.11
CA LYS A 28 -7.41 16.19 -23.52
C LYS A 28 -6.12 16.17 -24.36
N PRO A 29 -6.11 15.45 -25.49
CA PRO A 29 -5.05 15.55 -26.48
C PRO A 29 -4.72 17.00 -26.90
N GLY A 30 -3.46 17.28 -27.22
CA GLY A 30 -3.00 18.60 -27.65
C GLY A 30 -2.87 19.66 -26.55
N LYS A 31 -3.26 19.34 -25.31
CA LYS A 31 -3.16 20.28 -24.19
C LYS A 31 -1.80 20.22 -23.50
N SER A 32 -1.47 21.32 -22.83
CA SER A 32 -0.28 21.44 -22.00
C SER A 32 -0.65 22.02 -20.65
N ILE A 33 0.00 21.54 -19.60
CA ILE A 33 -0.17 22.03 -18.23
C ILE A 33 1.21 22.28 -17.61
N MET A 34 1.28 23.25 -16.72
CA MET A 34 2.45 23.54 -15.91
C MET A 34 2.11 23.25 -14.45
N VAL A 35 2.95 22.47 -13.78
CA VAL A 35 2.78 22.09 -12.38
C VAL A 35 4.01 22.53 -11.60
N ALA A 36 3.79 23.24 -10.50
CA ALA A 36 4.85 23.65 -9.60
C ALA A 36 5.10 22.54 -8.56
N TYR A 37 6.30 22.00 -8.56
CA TYR A 37 6.82 21.12 -7.52
C TYR A 37 7.78 21.89 -6.62
N LYS A 38 7.85 21.48 -5.36
CA LYS A 38 8.82 21.95 -4.39
C LYS A 38 9.74 20.80 -4.02
N LEU A 39 11.04 21.00 -4.17
CA LEU A 39 12.10 20.07 -3.73
C LEU A 39 12.87 20.71 -2.57
N ASP A 40 12.91 20.01 -1.45
CA ASP A 40 13.66 20.42 -0.26
C ASP A 40 14.83 19.46 -0.01
N ASN A 41 16.01 20.02 0.27
CA ASN A 41 17.16 19.25 0.77
C ASN A 41 17.24 19.39 2.29
N LEU A 42 16.94 18.29 2.98
CA LEU A 42 16.96 18.19 4.44
C LEU A 42 18.25 17.52 4.97
N GLY A 43 19.20 17.22 4.08
CA GLY A 43 20.51 16.67 4.42
C GLY A 43 21.65 17.61 4.04
N ASP A 44 22.80 17.02 3.75
CA ASP A 44 24.02 17.73 3.33
C ASP A 44 23.85 18.37 1.94
N PRO A 45 24.60 19.44 1.61
CA PRO A 45 24.56 20.04 0.29
C PRO A 45 24.90 19.01 -0.80
N ALA A 46 24.11 19.00 -1.89
CA ALA A 46 24.26 18.00 -2.93
C ALA A 46 23.97 18.57 -4.32
N PHE A 47 24.54 17.94 -5.33
CA PHE A 47 24.11 18.12 -6.71
C PHE A 47 22.91 17.22 -6.99
N ILE A 48 21.84 17.79 -7.52
CA ILE A 48 20.59 17.09 -7.80
C ILE A 48 20.37 17.03 -9.29
N ASN A 49 20.09 15.83 -9.81
CA ASN A 49 19.66 15.61 -11.19
C ASN A 49 18.15 15.32 -11.21
N LEU A 50 17.40 16.05 -12.03
CA LEU A 50 15.97 15.83 -12.22
C LEU A 50 15.72 14.98 -13.47
N LYS A 51 14.94 13.92 -13.34
CA LYS A 51 14.53 13.06 -14.45
C LYS A 51 13.04 12.79 -14.41
N VAL A 52 12.44 12.52 -15.56
CA VAL A 52 11.10 11.95 -15.61
C VAL A 52 11.23 10.58 -16.24
N LEU A 53 10.77 9.54 -15.56
CA LEU A 53 10.83 8.17 -16.06
C LEU A 53 9.46 7.49 -15.93
N PRO A 54 9.05 6.67 -16.91
CA PRO A 54 7.82 5.92 -16.81
C PRO A 54 7.93 4.84 -15.74
N PHE A 55 6.79 4.43 -15.21
CA PHE A 55 6.73 3.29 -14.29
C PHE A 55 5.52 2.42 -14.58
N GLU A 56 5.55 1.22 -14.02
CA GLU A 56 4.42 0.28 -14.02
C GLU A 56 4.22 -0.30 -12.63
N ALA A 57 3.05 -0.92 -12.40
CA ALA A 57 2.80 -1.64 -11.15
C ALA A 57 3.77 -2.82 -11.02
N LYS A 58 4.40 -2.95 -9.85
CA LYS A 58 5.28 -4.08 -9.54
C LYS A 58 4.53 -5.22 -8.84
N ASP A 59 3.59 -4.88 -7.98
CA ASP A 59 2.83 -5.83 -7.17
C ASP A 59 1.47 -5.26 -6.74
N ASN A 60 0.75 -6.05 -5.94
CA ASN A 60 -0.59 -5.72 -5.46
C ASN A 60 -0.56 -4.81 -4.21
N LEU A 61 0.61 -4.47 -3.66
CA LEU A 61 0.73 -3.61 -2.48
C LEU A 61 0.86 -2.13 -2.87
N GLY A 62 0.89 -1.83 -4.17
CA GLY A 62 1.05 -0.50 -4.70
C GLY A 62 2.51 -0.10 -4.89
N ASN A 63 3.44 -1.05 -4.86
CA ASN A 63 4.81 -0.79 -5.26
C ASN A 63 4.87 -0.60 -6.79
N ILE A 64 5.78 0.26 -7.22
CA ILE A 64 6.00 0.55 -8.64
C ILE A 64 7.38 0.08 -9.07
N ARG A 65 7.52 -0.21 -10.35
CA ARG A 65 8.81 -0.43 -11.02
C ARG A 65 9.04 0.72 -11.99
N ILE A 66 10.00 1.56 -11.65
CA ILE A 66 10.47 2.64 -12.53
C ILE A 66 11.28 2.00 -13.66
N LYS A 67 10.98 2.36 -14.91
CA LYS A 67 11.71 1.91 -16.07
C LYS A 67 13.03 2.69 -16.20
N PRO A 68 14.12 2.05 -16.68
CA PRO A 68 15.44 2.67 -16.69
C PRO A 68 15.57 3.82 -17.69
N GLU A 69 14.74 3.82 -18.72
CA GLU A 69 14.78 4.77 -19.83
C GLU A 69 13.41 5.42 -20.03
N PHE A 70 13.45 6.63 -20.59
CA PHE A 70 12.24 7.33 -20.94
C PHE A 70 11.57 6.69 -22.16
N GLU A 71 10.27 6.40 -22.04
CA GLU A 71 9.43 5.93 -23.13
C GLU A 71 8.05 6.55 -23.06
N GLY A 72 7.35 6.51 -24.18
CA GLY A 72 5.96 6.96 -24.29
C GLY A 72 5.79 8.34 -24.94
N PRO A 73 4.53 8.72 -25.19
CA PRO A 73 4.21 9.85 -26.07
C PRO A 73 4.20 11.21 -25.36
N VAL A 74 3.96 11.24 -24.04
CA VAL A 74 3.88 12.48 -23.26
C VAL A 74 5.25 13.17 -23.21
N ARG A 75 5.29 14.50 -23.35
CA ARG A 75 6.55 15.26 -23.32
C ARG A 75 6.65 16.08 -22.06
N PHE A 76 7.84 16.06 -21.46
CA PHE A 76 8.16 16.78 -20.24
C PHE A 76 9.27 17.79 -20.49
N GLY A 77 9.21 18.92 -19.80
CA GLY A 77 10.26 19.92 -19.78
C GLY A 77 10.15 20.80 -18.53
N LEU A 78 11.19 21.56 -18.24
CA LEU A 78 11.15 22.56 -17.18
C LEU A 78 11.03 23.95 -17.80
N ASP A 79 10.19 24.79 -17.21
CA ASP A 79 10.07 26.19 -17.60
C ASP A 79 10.99 27.12 -16.79
N ASN A 80 11.68 26.57 -15.80
CA ASN A 80 12.74 27.26 -15.09
C ASN A 80 13.82 27.76 -16.06
N SER A 81 14.31 28.99 -15.88
CA SER A 81 15.44 29.52 -16.66
C SER A 81 16.78 28.88 -16.28
N ASP A 82 16.86 28.34 -15.07
CA ASP A 82 18.07 27.87 -14.39
C ASP A 82 18.14 26.35 -14.22
N LEU A 83 17.05 25.62 -14.50
CA LEU A 83 16.97 24.16 -14.37
C LEU A 83 16.70 23.49 -15.71
N GLN A 84 17.26 22.31 -15.89
CA GLN A 84 16.97 21.44 -17.03
C GLN A 84 16.86 20.00 -16.57
N LEU A 85 16.01 19.20 -17.23
CA LEU A 85 15.98 17.76 -17.01
C LEU A 85 17.33 17.17 -17.41
N GLU A 86 17.72 16.11 -16.70
CA GLU A 86 18.96 15.35 -16.86
C GLU A 86 20.26 16.14 -16.61
N ARG A 87 20.15 17.40 -16.18
CA ARG A 87 21.30 18.22 -15.78
C ARG A 87 21.30 18.48 -14.29
N SER A 88 22.47 18.31 -13.68
CA SER A 88 22.62 18.51 -12.25
C SER A 88 22.66 20.00 -11.89
N PHE A 89 22.01 20.38 -10.80
CA PHE A 89 22.14 21.69 -10.18
C PHE A 89 22.49 21.55 -8.69
N PHE A 90 23.12 22.56 -8.11
CA PHE A 90 23.53 22.52 -6.71
C PHE A 90 22.41 22.97 -5.78
N LEU A 91 22.08 22.17 -4.78
CA LEU A 91 21.10 22.48 -3.75
C LEU A 91 21.75 22.43 -2.36
N LYS A 92 21.78 23.58 -1.69
CA LYS A 92 22.36 23.74 -0.35
C LYS A 92 21.59 22.93 0.69
N ALA A 93 22.23 22.61 1.81
CA ALA A 93 21.57 22.06 2.99
C ALA A 93 20.48 23.01 3.50
N GLY A 94 19.30 22.47 3.81
CA GLY A 94 18.11 23.26 4.15
C GLY A 94 17.54 24.08 2.99
N GLY A 95 18.12 23.97 1.78
CA GLY A 95 17.70 24.70 0.60
C GLY A 95 16.42 24.14 -0.01
N SER A 96 15.67 25.01 -0.66
CA SER A 96 14.45 24.67 -1.38
C SER A 96 14.52 25.15 -2.82
N GLN A 97 14.05 24.34 -3.76
CA GLN A 97 13.97 24.66 -5.17
C GLN A 97 12.55 24.45 -5.69
N GLN A 98 12.02 25.46 -6.39
CA GLN A 98 10.78 25.31 -7.14
C GLN A 98 11.08 24.77 -8.55
N ILE A 99 10.38 23.72 -8.93
CA ILE A 99 10.48 23.05 -10.23
C ILE A 99 9.16 23.28 -10.97
N LEU A 100 9.21 23.98 -12.09
CA LEU A 100 8.05 24.26 -12.94
C LEU A 100 8.01 23.22 -14.07
N LEU A 101 7.41 22.06 -13.78
CA LEU A 101 7.30 20.96 -14.73
C LEU A 101 6.18 21.24 -15.73
N ARG A 102 6.55 21.38 -17.00
CA ARG A 102 5.61 21.46 -18.12
C ARG A 102 5.37 20.08 -18.72
N ILE A 103 4.11 19.68 -18.76
CA ILE A 103 3.63 18.41 -19.32
C ILE A 103 2.86 18.75 -20.59
N ARG A 104 3.29 18.20 -21.73
CA ARG A 104 2.65 18.43 -23.05
C ARG A 104 2.12 17.11 -23.61
N ILE A 105 0.84 17.10 -23.95
CA ILE A 105 0.15 15.96 -24.53
C ILE A 105 0.10 16.14 -26.05
N PRO A 106 0.60 15.18 -26.85
CA PRO A 106 0.47 15.22 -28.31
C PRO A 106 -1.01 15.25 -28.76
N GLU A 107 -1.27 15.80 -29.94
CA GLU A 107 -2.63 15.80 -30.53
C GLU A 107 -3.07 14.41 -31.00
N ASN A 108 -2.16 13.64 -31.61
CA ASN A 108 -2.43 12.32 -32.19
C ASN A 108 -2.14 11.17 -31.21
N ILE A 109 -2.66 11.29 -29.98
CA ILE A 109 -2.52 10.26 -28.95
C ILE A 109 -3.84 9.51 -28.77
N THR A 110 -3.76 8.20 -28.53
CA THR A 110 -4.93 7.39 -28.18
C THR A 110 -5.34 7.62 -26.74
N ASP A 111 -6.64 7.56 -26.48
CA ASP A 111 -7.18 7.56 -25.12
C ASP A 111 -6.56 6.42 -24.29
N GLY A 112 -6.26 6.70 -23.03
CA GLY A 112 -5.61 5.76 -22.12
C GLY A 112 -4.84 6.45 -21.01
N ASP A 113 -4.24 5.64 -20.15
CA ASP A 113 -3.44 6.12 -19.03
C ASP A 113 -1.93 6.00 -19.29
N PHE A 114 -1.18 6.97 -18.77
CA PHE A 114 0.28 7.01 -18.82
C PHE A 114 0.83 7.40 -17.44
N TYR A 115 1.83 6.66 -16.98
CA TYR A 115 2.35 6.77 -15.61
C TYR A 115 3.84 7.10 -15.61
N TYR A 116 4.22 8.16 -14.91
CA TYR A 116 5.59 8.67 -14.84
C TYR A 116 5.95 9.09 -13.43
N SER A 117 7.24 9.12 -13.10
CA SER A 117 7.74 9.70 -11.86
C SER A 117 8.72 10.82 -12.18
N LEU A 118 8.50 12.00 -11.60
CA LEU A 118 9.53 13.04 -11.50
C LEU A 118 10.48 12.65 -10.37
N LEU A 119 11.73 12.35 -10.72
CA LEU A 119 12.77 11.88 -9.81
C LEU A 119 13.80 12.98 -9.57
N ALA A 120 14.15 13.18 -8.31
CA ALA A 120 15.30 13.96 -7.90
C ALA A 120 16.36 13.00 -7.34
N GLU A 121 17.47 12.86 -8.06
CA GLU A 121 18.59 11.99 -7.70
C GLU A 121 19.77 12.82 -7.18
N THR A 122 20.33 12.48 -6.03
CA THR A 122 21.62 13.05 -5.62
C THR A 122 22.76 12.46 -6.44
N ALA A 123 23.68 13.29 -6.90
CA ALA A 123 24.98 12.85 -7.39
C ALA A 123 25.96 12.86 -6.20
N PRO A 124 26.68 11.76 -5.93
CA PRO A 124 27.73 11.77 -4.93
C PRO A 124 28.85 12.74 -5.37
N PRO A 125 29.51 13.44 -4.44
CA PRO A 125 30.66 14.27 -4.77
C PRO A 125 31.78 13.45 -5.44
N THR A 126 32.46 14.04 -6.42
CA THR A 126 33.63 13.43 -7.08
C THR A 126 34.73 13.15 -6.06
N ALA A 127 35.36 11.98 -6.15
CA ALA A 127 36.41 11.55 -5.24
C ALA A 127 37.59 12.52 -5.22
N SER A 128 38.02 12.96 -4.03
CA SER A 128 39.45 13.17 -3.79
C SER A 128 40.08 11.81 -3.49
N GLU A 129 41.27 11.53 -4.04
CA GLU A 129 41.93 10.21 -3.98
C GLU A 129 42.27 9.74 -2.55
N ASP A 130 42.15 10.61 -1.53
CA ASP A 130 42.57 10.33 -0.15
C ASP A 130 41.43 10.06 0.86
N MET A 131 40.15 9.97 0.43
CA MET A 131 39.04 9.73 1.37
C MET A 131 38.28 8.44 1.08
N ALA A 132 38.61 7.38 1.83
CA ALA A 132 37.76 6.20 1.98
C ALA A 132 36.55 6.55 2.86
N GLY A 133 35.42 6.87 2.21
CA GLY A 133 34.15 7.19 2.88
C GLY A 133 32.96 6.53 2.17
N ALA A 134 31.96 6.12 2.96
CA ALA A 134 30.70 5.61 2.43
C ALA A 134 29.94 6.74 1.71
N ARG A 135 29.52 6.50 0.46
CA ARG A 135 28.79 7.47 -0.37
C ARG A 135 27.35 7.01 -0.55
N ALA A 136 26.41 7.89 -0.25
CA ALA A 136 24.99 7.62 -0.41
C ALA A 136 24.44 8.30 -1.68
N LYS A 137 23.81 7.52 -2.56
CA LYS A 137 22.92 8.03 -3.60
C LYS A 137 21.50 7.91 -3.07
N ALA A 138 20.77 9.03 -3.00
CA ALA A 138 19.35 9.02 -2.71
C ALA A 138 18.54 9.40 -3.93
N THR A 139 17.32 8.91 -3.98
CA THR A 139 16.36 9.25 -5.03
C THR A 139 15.00 9.40 -4.37
N ILE A 140 14.39 10.56 -4.56
CA ILE A 140 13.00 10.81 -4.18
C ILE A 140 12.18 11.04 -5.45
N GLY A 141 10.94 10.56 -5.45
CA GLY A 141 10.06 10.62 -6.61
C GLY A 141 8.70 11.21 -6.28
N SER A 142 8.14 11.96 -7.23
CA SER A 142 6.72 12.29 -7.26
C SER A 142 6.06 11.56 -8.43
N ASN A 143 5.00 10.82 -8.15
CA ASN A 143 4.29 10.06 -9.18
C ASN A 143 3.29 10.94 -9.92
N ILE A 144 3.19 10.76 -11.22
CA ILE A 144 2.35 11.51 -12.15
C ILE A 144 1.50 10.48 -12.89
N LEU A 145 0.19 10.50 -12.62
CA LEU A 145 -0.80 9.65 -13.29
C LEU A 145 -1.58 10.51 -14.27
N ILE A 146 -1.50 10.19 -15.55
CA ILE A 146 -2.12 10.97 -16.61
C ILE A 146 -3.16 10.10 -17.30
N THR A 147 -4.43 10.47 -17.15
CA THR A 147 -5.53 9.93 -17.95
C THR A 147 -5.79 10.87 -19.11
N ILE A 148 -5.67 10.33 -20.32
CA ILE A 148 -5.91 11.05 -21.57
C ILE A 148 -7.21 10.54 -22.16
N SER A 149 -8.18 11.44 -22.36
CA SER A 149 -9.44 11.12 -22.99
C SER A 149 -9.99 12.31 -23.76
N ASN A 150 -10.30 12.13 -25.03
CA ASN A 150 -10.94 13.18 -25.83
C ASN A 150 -12.43 13.33 -25.46
N SER A 151 -13.10 12.20 -25.24
CA SER A 151 -14.55 12.13 -24.97
C SER A 151 -14.92 12.31 -23.51
N GLY A 152 -13.97 12.14 -22.59
CA GLY A 152 -14.24 12.03 -21.15
C GLY A 152 -14.55 10.59 -20.70
N ASN A 153 -14.74 9.66 -21.64
CA ASN A 153 -14.98 8.26 -21.31
C ASN A 153 -13.69 7.56 -20.90
N ILE A 154 -13.83 6.58 -20.00
CA ILE A 154 -12.77 5.72 -19.49
C ILE A 154 -13.11 4.24 -19.75
N ASP A 155 -12.13 3.44 -20.13
CA ASP A 155 -12.25 1.98 -20.27
C ASP A 155 -11.76 1.31 -18.98
N VAL A 156 -12.73 0.90 -18.15
CA VAL A 156 -12.49 0.28 -16.84
C VAL A 156 -13.11 -1.12 -16.82
N LYS A 157 -12.34 -2.11 -16.36
CA LYS A 157 -12.80 -3.52 -16.25
C LYS A 157 -12.42 -4.10 -14.90
N PRO A 158 -13.07 -3.64 -13.81
CA PRO A 158 -12.75 -4.08 -12.47
C PRO A 158 -13.24 -5.51 -12.21
N ARG A 159 -12.49 -6.28 -11.41
CA ARG A 159 -12.84 -7.64 -10.99
C ARG A 159 -12.28 -7.93 -9.60
N ILE A 160 -13.09 -8.55 -8.74
CA ILE A 160 -12.60 -9.10 -7.47
C ILE A 160 -11.81 -10.38 -7.76
N VAL A 161 -10.52 -10.39 -7.46
CA VAL A 161 -9.65 -11.57 -7.60
C VAL A 161 -9.70 -12.44 -6.35
N LEU A 162 -9.70 -11.80 -5.18
CA LEU A 162 -9.72 -12.49 -3.90
C LEU A 162 -10.55 -11.69 -2.90
N PHE A 163 -11.50 -12.35 -2.24
CA PHE A 163 -12.23 -11.81 -1.10
C PHE A 163 -12.49 -12.96 -0.12
N SER A 164 -11.56 -13.18 0.80
CA SER A 164 -11.58 -14.34 1.70
C SER A 164 -10.84 -14.04 3.00
N THR A 165 -11.30 -14.63 4.09
CA THR A 165 -10.51 -14.68 5.34
C THR A 165 -9.27 -15.56 5.16
N ARG A 166 -8.22 -15.35 5.96
CA ARG A 166 -7.01 -16.18 6.01
C ARG A 166 -6.82 -16.78 7.41
N GLY A 167 -6.14 -17.93 7.48
CA GLY A 167 -6.02 -18.71 8.70
C GLY A 167 -7.28 -19.51 9.02
N GLY A 168 -7.45 -19.86 10.30
CA GLY A 168 -8.53 -20.71 10.79
C GLY A 168 -8.34 -22.19 10.46
N LEU A 169 -9.07 -23.04 11.17
CA LEU A 169 -9.20 -24.45 10.87
C LEU A 169 -10.11 -24.60 9.63
N THR A 170 -9.59 -25.27 8.60
CA THR A 170 -10.37 -25.56 7.39
C THR A 170 -11.02 -26.93 7.54
N LEU A 171 -12.35 -27.02 7.44
CA LEU A 171 -13.10 -28.25 7.69
C LEU A 171 -14.03 -28.59 6.51
N GLY A 172 -14.05 -29.86 6.12
CA GLY A 172 -14.93 -30.40 5.07
C GLY A 172 -14.46 -30.14 3.63
N ARG A 173 -15.27 -30.61 2.66
CA ARG A 173 -15.03 -30.42 1.21
C ARG A 173 -15.27 -28.98 0.74
N ASP A 174 -16.02 -28.19 1.51
CA ASP A 174 -16.45 -26.83 1.16
C ASP A 174 -15.51 -25.73 1.69
N TYR A 175 -14.32 -26.09 2.18
CA TYR A 175 -13.30 -25.15 2.71
C TYR A 175 -13.84 -24.14 3.73
N LEU A 176 -14.77 -24.55 4.60
CA LEU A 176 -15.31 -23.70 5.66
C LEU A 176 -14.20 -23.33 6.64
N LYS A 177 -13.98 -22.04 6.87
CA LYS A 177 -12.97 -21.53 7.79
C LYS A 177 -13.57 -21.28 9.17
N ILE A 178 -13.01 -21.96 10.16
CA ILE A 178 -13.44 -21.92 11.54
C ILE A 178 -12.35 -21.25 12.39
N PHE A 179 -12.74 -20.25 13.17
CA PHE A 179 -11.85 -19.50 14.07
C PHE A 179 -12.27 -19.69 15.52
N ASP A 180 -11.34 -19.50 16.45
CA ASP A 180 -11.73 -19.32 17.84
C ASP A 180 -12.49 -17.99 17.99
N SER A 181 -13.51 -17.95 18.84
CA SER A 181 -14.32 -16.75 19.07
C SER A 181 -13.51 -15.52 19.48
N SER A 182 -12.34 -15.70 20.08
CA SER A 182 -11.47 -14.61 20.54
C SER A 182 -10.37 -14.23 19.56
N ASP A 183 -10.20 -14.97 18.46
CA ASP A 183 -9.11 -14.73 17.52
C ASP A 183 -9.42 -13.53 16.61
N LYS A 184 -8.36 -12.79 16.26
CA LYS A 184 -8.44 -11.81 15.17
C LYS A 184 -8.55 -12.55 13.84
N ILE A 185 -9.41 -12.05 12.95
CA ILE A 185 -9.72 -12.72 11.69
C ILE A 185 -9.26 -11.83 10.53
N PRO A 186 -8.15 -12.17 9.85
CA PRO A 186 -7.64 -11.39 8.73
C PRO A 186 -8.45 -11.68 7.48
N LEU A 187 -8.91 -10.63 6.82
CA LEU A 187 -9.57 -10.63 5.51
C LEU A 187 -8.58 -10.12 4.47
N VAL A 188 -8.52 -10.82 3.35
CA VAL A 188 -7.74 -10.41 2.17
C VAL A 188 -8.71 -10.05 1.06
N PHE A 189 -8.55 -8.84 0.54
CA PHE A 189 -9.35 -8.28 -0.52
C PHE A 189 -8.45 -7.71 -1.63
N VAL A 190 -8.45 -8.36 -2.79
CA VAL A 190 -7.69 -7.97 -3.97
C VAL A 190 -8.64 -7.69 -5.13
N VAL A 191 -8.49 -6.51 -5.73
CA VAL A 191 -9.20 -6.08 -6.93
C VAL A 191 -8.21 -5.95 -8.08
N GLU A 192 -8.63 -6.40 -9.24
CA GLU A 192 -7.92 -6.27 -10.51
C GLU A 192 -8.65 -5.27 -11.40
N ASN A 193 -7.88 -4.51 -12.16
CA ASN A 193 -8.36 -3.69 -13.26
C ASN A 193 -7.80 -4.24 -14.56
N LYS A 194 -8.66 -4.78 -15.44
CA LYS A 194 -8.27 -5.18 -16.81
C LYS A 194 -8.55 -4.11 -17.86
N GLY A 195 -8.99 -2.93 -17.42
CA GLY A 195 -9.24 -1.77 -18.28
C GLY A 195 -7.95 -1.03 -18.60
N LYS A 196 -8.05 -0.09 -19.54
CA LYS A 196 -6.95 0.77 -20.00
C LYS A 196 -6.78 2.05 -19.19
N ASN A 197 -7.73 2.34 -18.29
CA ASN A 197 -7.69 3.49 -17.41
C ASN A 197 -7.66 3.06 -15.95
N MET A 198 -6.97 3.81 -15.11
CA MET A 198 -6.92 3.59 -13.68
C MET A 198 -8.31 3.73 -13.07
N ILE A 199 -8.51 2.99 -11.99
CA ILE A 199 -9.74 3.02 -11.21
C ILE A 199 -9.43 3.37 -9.76
N LYS A 200 -10.41 3.99 -9.11
CA LYS A 200 -10.31 4.38 -7.72
C LYS A 200 -11.49 3.78 -6.94
N PRO A 201 -11.28 2.67 -6.21
CA PRO A 201 -12.35 1.94 -5.54
C PRO A 201 -12.90 2.73 -4.37
N GLU A 202 -14.22 2.79 -4.27
CA GLU A 202 -14.94 3.33 -3.14
C GLU A 202 -16.01 2.35 -2.69
N GLY A 203 -16.18 2.19 -1.38
CA GLY A 203 -17.16 1.28 -0.83
C GLY A 203 -16.84 0.86 0.58
N GLN A 204 -17.57 -0.17 1.03
CA GLN A 204 -17.49 -0.70 2.38
C GLN A 204 -17.46 -2.22 2.37
N ILE A 205 -16.84 -2.77 3.41
CA ILE A 205 -16.97 -4.17 3.78
C ILE A 205 -18.00 -4.25 4.91
N THR A 206 -19.05 -5.04 4.72
CA THR A 206 -20.10 -5.27 5.70
C THR A 206 -19.95 -6.66 6.31
N LEU A 207 -19.85 -6.72 7.63
CA LEU A 207 -19.94 -7.93 8.44
C LEU A 207 -21.37 -8.09 8.96
N LYS A 208 -21.94 -9.28 8.82
CA LYS A 208 -23.26 -9.64 9.37
C LYS A 208 -23.22 -10.98 10.08
N GLY A 209 -23.59 -10.99 11.36
CA GLY A 209 -23.73 -12.19 12.18
C GLY A 209 -25.12 -12.82 12.11
N ASN A 210 -25.27 -14.00 12.70
CA ASN A 210 -26.53 -14.73 12.76
C ASN A 210 -27.48 -14.22 13.87
N PHE A 211 -27.01 -13.39 14.80
CA PHE A 211 -27.80 -12.85 15.91
C PHE A 211 -28.13 -11.36 15.72
N GLY A 212 -28.02 -10.86 14.49
CA GLY A 212 -28.34 -9.47 14.12
C GLY A 212 -27.15 -8.51 14.22
N GLU A 213 -25.96 -8.99 14.56
CA GLU A 213 -24.75 -8.16 14.59
C GLU A 213 -24.43 -7.64 13.20
N THR A 214 -24.14 -6.34 13.11
CA THR A 214 -23.70 -5.71 11.86
C THR A 214 -22.54 -4.77 12.13
N ALA A 215 -21.56 -4.78 11.25
CA ALA A 215 -20.42 -3.87 11.28
C ALA A 215 -20.06 -3.46 9.85
N LYS A 216 -19.60 -2.22 9.69
CA LYS A 216 -19.19 -1.67 8.41
C LYS A 216 -17.78 -1.11 8.53
N TYR A 217 -16.97 -1.37 7.51
CA TYR A 217 -15.56 -1.00 7.44
C TYR A 217 -15.32 -0.27 6.13
N ASP A 218 -14.85 0.97 6.21
CA ASP A 218 -14.62 1.80 5.03
C ASP A 218 -13.35 1.36 4.31
N ILE A 219 -13.46 1.22 3.00
CA ILE A 219 -12.31 0.93 2.15
C ILE A 219 -11.54 2.21 1.92
N ILE A 220 -10.21 2.15 2.07
CA ILE A 220 -9.34 3.26 1.74
C ILE A 220 -9.20 3.33 0.23
N SER A 221 -9.72 4.42 -0.31
CA SER A 221 -9.64 4.76 -1.72
C SER A 221 -8.18 4.99 -2.14
N ARG A 222 -7.64 4.05 -2.93
CA ARG A 222 -6.29 4.10 -3.52
C ARG A 222 -6.34 3.65 -4.98
N ASN A 223 -5.57 4.29 -5.84
CA ASN A 223 -5.59 4.01 -7.28
C ASN A 223 -5.17 2.57 -7.61
N ILE A 224 -5.89 1.93 -8.51
CA ILE A 224 -5.49 0.69 -9.17
C ILE A 224 -5.20 1.07 -10.62
N LEU A 225 -3.95 0.91 -11.04
CA LEU A 225 -3.51 1.31 -12.37
C LEU A 225 -4.21 0.47 -13.45
N ALA A 226 -4.11 0.92 -14.70
CA ALA A 226 -4.51 0.14 -15.85
C ALA A 226 -3.79 -1.21 -15.86
N GLU A 227 -4.53 -2.26 -16.21
CA GLU A 227 -4.01 -3.63 -16.33
C GLU A 227 -3.25 -4.15 -15.08
N SER A 228 -3.60 -3.66 -13.88
CA SER A 228 -2.93 -4.01 -12.63
C SER A 228 -3.88 -4.56 -11.57
N GLN A 229 -3.30 -5.05 -10.47
CA GLN A 229 -4.04 -5.51 -9.29
C GLN A 229 -3.64 -4.70 -8.06
N ARG A 230 -4.54 -4.65 -7.07
CA ARG A 230 -4.26 -4.02 -5.79
C ARG A 230 -5.00 -4.71 -4.64
N LEU A 231 -4.30 -4.89 -3.54
CA LEU A 231 -4.86 -5.21 -2.24
C LEU A 231 -5.49 -3.94 -1.67
N LEU A 232 -6.77 -4.00 -1.36
CA LEU A 232 -7.52 -2.87 -0.81
C LEU A 232 -7.43 -2.91 0.70
N GLU A 233 -7.00 -1.81 1.31
CA GLU A 233 -7.00 -1.67 2.77
C GLU A 233 -8.34 -1.12 3.24
N ALA A 234 -8.78 -1.51 4.44
CA ALA A 234 -9.97 -0.96 5.08
C ALA A 234 -9.67 -0.54 6.52
N THR A 235 -10.42 0.45 7.01
CA THR A 235 -10.37 0.89 8.41
C THR A 235 -11.07 -0.14 9.31
N PRO A 236 -10.61 -0.36 10.56
CA PRO A 236 -9.50 0.35 11.22
C PRO A 236 -8.11 -0.25 10.91
N SER A 237 -8.02 -1.37 10.20
CA SER A 237 -6.75 -2.10 10.10
C SER A 237 -5.67 -1.38 9.32
N SER A 238 -6.03 -0.50 8.40
CA SER A 238 -5.12 0.47 7.79
C SER A 238 -4.35 1.34 8.78
N GLN A 239 -4.87 1.56 9.99
CA GLN A 239 -4.24 2.36 11.05
C GLN A 239 -3.21 1.56 11.87
N ILE A 240 -3.11 0.24 11.68
CA ILE A 240 -2.13 -0.60 12.37
C ILE A 240 -0.75 -0.35 11.77
N ASP A 241 0.13 0.27 12.56
CA ASP A 241 1.55 0.45 12.27
C ASP A 241 2.29 -0.89 12.42
N CYS A 242 3.08 -1.25 11.40
CA CYS A 242 3.88 -2.47 11.36
C CYS A 242 5.39 -2.21 11.57
N ASP A 243 5.77 -0.96 11.86
CA ASP A 243 7.15 -0.57 12.13
C ASP A 243 7.60 -0.89 13.57
N ASP A 244 6.70 -1.35 14.45
CA ASP A 244 7.08 -1.90 15.75
C ASP A 244 7.84 -3.23 15.58
N TYR A 245 9.03 -3.30 16.19
CA TYR A 245 9.95 -4.43 16.16
C TYR A 245 9.31 -5.73 16.71
N ARG A 246 8.24 -5.61 17.50
CA ARG A 246 7.42 -6.74 17.96
C ARG A 246 6.32 -7.09 16.96
N ARG A 247 6.69 -7.60 15.78
CA ARG A 247 5.76 -8.11 14.73
C ARG A 247 4.86 -9.26 15.21
N THR A 248 3.95 -9.00 16.14
CA THR A 248 3.02 -9.99 16.72
C THR A 248 1.63 -9.91 16.09
N GLU A 249 1.33 -8.80 15.40
CA GLU A 249 0.06 -8.62 14.70
C GLU A 249 0.05 -9.38 13.36
N GLN A 250 -1.01 -10.16 13.12
CA GLN A 250 -1.16 -10.97 11.90
C GLN A 250 -1.11 -10.14 10.61
N LYS A 251 -1.59 -8.88 10.64
CA LYS A 251 -1.49 -7.92 9.52
C LYS A 251 -0.03 -7.71 9.08
N CYS A 252 0.92 -7.75 10.02
CA CYS A 252 2.34 -7.49 9.75
C CYS A 252 3.10 -8.74 9.29
N LEU A 253 2.47 -9.92 9.36
CA LEU A 253 3.04 -11.18 8.88
C LEU A 253 2.59 -11.50 7.45
N PHE A 254 1.36 -11.12 7.08
CA PHE A 254 0.79 -11.41 5.76
C PHE A 254 -0.04 -10.24 5.22
N PRO A 255 -0.07 -10.03 3.89
CA PRO A 255 -0.92 -9.02 3.27
C PRO A 255 -2.38 -9.17 3.71
N THR A 256 -2.89 -8.16 4.40
CA THR A 256 -4.21 -8.17 5.04
C THR A 256 -4.92 -6.85 4.76
N SER A 257 -6.14 -6.95 4.24
CA SER A 257 -7.00 -5.81 3.92
C SER A 257 -7.70 -5.24 5.14
N LEU A 258 -8.22 -6.15 5.97
CA LEU A 258 -8.97 -5.84 7.18
C LEU A 258 -8.71 -6.96 8.20
N LEU A 259 -8.48 -6.58 9.45
CA LEU A 259 -8.30 -7.45 10.59
C LEU A 259 -9.49 -7.25 11.51
N LEU A 260 -10.41 -8.21 11.46
CA LEU A 260 -11.61 -8.19 12.29
C LEU A 260 -11.22 -8.54 13.72
N SER A 261 -11.68 -7.74 14.68
CA SER A 261 -11.52 -7.97 16.11
C SER A 261 -12.87 -7.93 16.79
N GLY A 262 -13.02 -8.74 17.84
CA GLY A 262 -14.28 -8.89 18.56
C GLY A 262 -14.41 -10.28 19.15
N PHE A 263 -15.55 -10.55 19.78
CA PHE A 263 -15.92 -11.89 20.20
C PHE A 263 -17.02 -12.42 19.28
N PHE A 264 -16.69 -13.41 18.45
CA PHE A 264 -17.58 -13.90 17.40
C PHE A 264 -18.17 -15.27 17.77
N ILE A 265 -19.48 -15.47 17.62
CA ILE A 265 -20.12 -16.78 17.84
C ILE A 265 -21.02 -17.14 16.64
N GLY A 266 -20.81 -18.32 16.06
CA GLY A 266 -21.60 -18.82 14.96
C GLY A 266 -21.09 -18.39 13.59
N LYS A 267 -21.98 -18.35 12.60
CA LYS A 267 -21.63 -17.98 11.21
C LYS A 267 -21.69 -16.47 11.05
N TYR A 268 -20.68 -15.92 10.40
CA TYR A 268 -20.63 -14.54 9.94
C TYR A 268 -20.45 -14.49 8.44
N ASN A 269 -21.17 -13.57 7.80
CA ASN A 269 -21.05 -13.26 6.39
C ASN A 269 -20.36 -11.91 6.22
N LEU A 270 -19.35 -11.88 5.37
CA LEU A 270 -18.69 -10.68 4.90
C LEU A 270 -19.16 -10.42 3.48
N SER A 271 -19.52 -9.19 3.19
CA SER A 271 -19.92 -8.75 1.86
C SER A 271 -19.31 -7.41 1.55
N THR A 272 -19.11 -7.11 0.28
CA THR A 272 -18.62 -5.82 -0.18
C THR A 272 -19.27 -5.42 -1.49
N GLN A 273 -19.45 -4.12 -1.65
CA GLN A 273 -19.97 -3.48 -2.84
C GLN A 273 -19.03 -2.33 -3.16
N ILE A 274 -18.40 -2.38 -4.33
CA ILE A 274 -17.39 -1.40 -4.78
C ILE A 274 -17.89 -0.69 -6.02
N ASN A 275 -17.78 0.63 -6.01
CA ASN A 275 -17.92 1.49 -7.18
C ASN A 275 -16.56 2.12 -7.52
N PHE A 276 -16.42 2.64 -8.73
CA PHE A 276 -15.18 3.25 -9.23
C PHE A 276 -15.44 4.61 -9.88
N GLY A 277 -16.42 5.36 -9.36
CA GLY A 277 -16.90 6.62 -9.93
C GLY A 277 -18.04 6.47 -10.94
N GLU A 278 -18.43 7.59 -11.55
CA GLU A 278 -19.56 7.66 -12.49
C GLU A 278 -19.34 6.78 -13.73
N ASN A 279 -20.41 6.14 -14.22
CA ASN A 279 -20.40 5.25 -15.39
C ASN A 279 -19.46 4.03 -15.29
N SER A 280 -18.95 3.70 -14.10
CA SER A 280 -18.17 2.48 -13.87
C SER A 280 -19.06 1.31 -13.40
N PRO A 281 -18.73 0.05 -13.76
CA PRO A 281 -19.49 -1.09 -13.28
C PRO A 281 -19.23 -1.31 -11.79
N MET A 282 -20.32 -1.57 -11.06
CA MET A 282 -20.25 -1.95 -9.65
C MET A 282 -19.92 -3.45 -9.52
N ILE A 283 -19.02 -3.79 -8.60
CA ILE A 283 -18.66 -5.18 -8.33
C ILE A 283 -19.01 -5.58 -6.90
N PHE A 284 -19.35 -6.86 -6.73
CA PHE A 284 -19.80 -7.43 -5.48
C PHE A 284 -18.97 -8.64 -5.11
N GLY A 285 -18.68 -8.79 -3.82
CA GLY A 285 -17.96 -9.95 -3.28
C GLY A 285 -18.56 -10.39 -1.96
N SER A 286 -18.54 -11.69 -1.69
CA SER A 286 -18.98 -12.23 -0.41
C SER A 286 -18.14 -13.43 0.02
N THR A 287 -17.93 -13.55 1.31
CA THR A 287 -17.30 -14.73 1.94
C THR A 287 -17.92 -14.95 3.31
N SER A 288 -17.66 -16.10 3.93
CA SER A 288 -18.17 -16.40 5.27
C SER A 288 -17.15 -17.16 6.09
N PHE A 289 -17.25 -16.99 7.40
CA PHE A 289 -16.48 -17.77 8.37
C PHE A 289 -17.38 -18.21 9.52
N PHE A 290 -16.93 -19.22 10.25
CA PHE A 290 -17.57 -19.66 11.50
C PHE A 290 -16.64 -19.36 12.66
N ALA A 291 -17.21 -18.98 13.80
CA ALA A 291 -16.46 -18.75 15.03
C ALA A 291 -17.05 -19.57 16.18
N PHE A 292 -16.19 -20.24 16.94
CA PHE A 292 -16.57 -21.05 18.09
C PHE A 292 -15.56 -20.88 19.22
N PRO A 293 -15.99 -20.78 20.50
CA PRO A 293 -15.07 -20.45 21.59
C PRO A 293 -14.32 -21.69 22.07
N PHE A 294 -13.45 -22.28 21.23
CA PHE A 294 -12.69 -23.49 21.52
C PHE A 294 -11.84 -23.34 22.78
N LYS A 295 -11.15 -22.21 22.96
CA LYS A 295 -10.29 -21.94 24.11
C LYS A 295 -11.07 -21.92 25.41
N ILE A 296 -12.22 -21.24 25.41
CA ILE A 296 -13.10 -21.16 26.59
C ILE A 296 -13.73 -22.54 26.84
N SER A 297 -14.20 -23.22 25.80
CA SER A 297 -14.83 -24.54 25.89
C SER A 297 -13.85 -25.58 26.44
N ALA A 298 -12.59 -25.56 25.98
CA ALA A 298 -11.53 -26.43 26.50
C ALA A 298 -11.23 -26.11 27.97
N GLY A 299 -11.17 -24.83 28.35
CA GLY A 299 -11.01 -24.41 29.74
C GLY A 299 -12.12 -24.95 30.64
N ILE A 300 -13.38 -24.76 30.25
CA ILE A 300 -14.55 -25.29 30.98
C ILE A 300 -14.48 -26.81 31.11
N LEU A 301 -14.16 -27.52 30.02
CA LEU A 301 -14.08 -28.98 30.01
C LEU A 301 -13.00 -29.50 30.97
N ILE A 302 -11.83 -28.85 31.00
CA ILE A 302 -10.76 -29.17 31.97
C ILE A 302 -11.22 -28.90 33.40
N THR A 303 -11.87 -27.76 33.67
CA THR A 303 -12.38 -27.45 35.01
C THR A 303 -13.42 -28.48 35.47
N VAL A 304 -14.35 -28.87 34.60
CA VAL A 304 -15.35 -29.90 34.90
C VAL A 304 -14.68 -31.25 35.19
N LEU A 305 -13.66 -31.64 34.42
CA LEU A 305 -12.90 -32.87 34.68
C LEU A 305 -12.19 -32.84 36.03
N ILE A 306 -11.56 -31.71 36.40
CA ILE A 306 -10.91 -31.55 37.71
C ILE A 306 -11.93 -31.66 38.84
N ILE A 307 -13.08 -31.00 38.74
CA ILE A 307 -14.16 -31.08 39.73
C ILE A 307 -14.65 -32.53 39.87
N MET A 308 -14.86 -33.24 38.75
CA MET A 308 -15.25 -34.66 38.78
C MET A 308 -14.21 -35.54 39.50
N VAL A 309 -12.92 -35.30 39.27
CA VAL A 309 -11.83 -36.04 39.95
C VAL A 309 -11.81 -35.76 41.45
N ILE A 310 -11.98 -34.49 41.87
CA ILE A 310 -12.02 -34.09 43.29
C ILE A 310 -13.21 -34.73 44.00
N ILE A 311 -14.41 -34.68 43.40
CA ILE A 311 -15.62 -35.28 43.97
C ILE A 311 -15.45 -36.80 44.12
N LYS A 312 -14.89 -37.48 43.12
CA LYS A 312 -14.62 -38.93 43.16
C LYS A 312 -13.64 -39.29 44.27
N ARG A 313 -12.57 -38.50 44.45
CA ARG A 313 -11.56 -38.74 45.50
C ARG A 313 -12.13 -38.54 46.91
N ASN A 314 -12.93 -37.49 47.14
CA ASN A 314 -13.57 -37.24 48.43
C ASN A 314 -14.63 -38.30 48.79
N LYS A 315 -15.31 -38.89 47.80
CA LYS A 315 -16.25 -39.99 48.04
C LYS A 315 -15.53 -41.27 48.46
N ASN A 316 -14.37 -41.57 47.87
CA ASN A 316 -13.54 -42.71 48.27
C ASN A 316 -12.98 -42.53 49.69
N ASN A 317 -12.48 -41.34 50.05
CA ASN A 317 -11.96 -41.07 51.39
C ASN A 317 -13.03 -41.04 52.51
N LYS A 318 -14.33 -41.01 52.19
CA LYS A 318 -15.42 -41.10 53.18
C LYS A 318 -15.93 -42.54 53.39
N ASN A 319 -15.50 -43.47 52.54
CA ASN A 319 -15.89 -44.88 52.60
C ASN A 319 -14.77 -45.77 53.17
N ASP A 320 -13.64 -45.17 53.57
CA ASP A 320 -12.61 -45.74 54.44
C ASP A 320 -12.73 -45.09 55.83
#